data_AF-A0A918ZM61-F1
#
_entry.id   AF-A0A918ZM61-F1
#
_cell.length_a   1.000
_cell.length_b   1.000
_cell.length_c   1.000
_cell.angle_alpha   90.00
_cell.angle_beta   90.00
_cell.angle_gamma   90.00
#
_symmetry.space_group_name_H-M   'P 1'
#
loop_
_entity.id
_entity.type
_entity.pdbx_description
1 polymer ?
#
loop_
_entity_poly.entity_id
_entity_poly.type
_entity_poly.pdbx_seq_one_letter_code
_entity_poly.pdbx_strand_id
1 'polypeptide(L)'
;MPFPSTTLALGTSAGSLLVAALAGAAMTAVTVYGIRHHKEVFAWMRTTRARDDEAKDLQEAGQYLKDLFEELCGLAQKPCRAADVTGVARLSNVIKGSIGQAEAVSAELRAVVEHAEAYLSTVLPDQAPGARTTPAEHHALLVLAMKQECARIELAHALGAAQQKIRGLRRT
;
A
#
# COMPACT_ATOMS: atom_id res chain seq x y z
N MET A 1 74.64 -1.93 56.61
CA MET A 1 73.26 -2.45 56.48
C MET A 1 72.80 -2.23 55.04
N PRO A 2 72.65 -3.27 54.21
CA PRO A 2 72.13 -3.10 52.87
C PRO A 2 70.60 -3.17 52.89
N PHE A 3 69.93 -2.22 52.24
CA PHE A 3 68.51 -2.34 51.90
C PHE A 3 68.37 -3.33 50.73
N PRO A 4 67.47 -4.31 50.78
CA PRO A 4 67.22 -5.16 49.63
C PRO A 4 66.47 -4.32 48.58
N SER A 5 67.09 -4.14 47.42
CA SER A 5 66.41 -3.65 46.23
C SER A 5 65.52 -4.77 45.69
N THR A 6 64.22 -4.72 46.02
CA THR A 6 63.19 -5.54 45.36
C THR A 6 62.94 -4.97 43.98
N THR A 7 63.76 -5.39 43.01
CA THR A 7 63.45 -5.26 41.60
C THR A 7 62.24 -6.14 41.31
N LEU A 8 61.07 -5.52 41.13
CA LEU A 8 59.91 -6.20 40.56
C LEU A 8 60.29 -6.65 39.14
N ALA A 9 60.66 -7.92 39.03
CA ALA A 9 60.76 -8.60 37.74
C ALA A 9 59.34 -8.68 37.16
N LEU A 10 58.91 -7.64 36.44
CA LEU A 10 57.89 -7.79 35.41
C LEU A 10 58.48 -8.68 34.32
N GLY A 11 58.46 -9.98 34.56
CA GLY A 11 58.78 -11.01 33.59
C GLY A 11 57.69 -11.06 32.53
N THR A 12 57.70 -10.12 31.59
CA THR A 12 57.06 -10.30 30.29
C THR A 12 57.85 -11.35 29.53
N SER A 13 57.59 -12.63 29.82
CA SER A 13 58.14 -13.71 29.03
C SER A 13 57.57 -13.61 27.61
N ALA A 14 58.32 -14.07 26.61
CA ALA A 14 57.84 -14.09 25.22
C ALA A 14 56.44 -14.75 25.09
N GLY A 15 56.12 -15.69 25.97
CA GLY A 15 54.79 -16.33 26.06
C GLY A 15 53.66 -15.38 26.49
N SER A 16 53.90 -14.41 27.38
CA SER A 16 52.85 -13.45 27.81
C SER A 16 52.51 -12.47 26.69
N LEU A 17 53.51 -12.03 25.91
CA LEU A 17 53.30 -11.20 24.71
C LEU A 17 52.55 -11.97 23.62
N LEU A 18 52.85 -13.26 23.44
CA LEU A 18 52.17 -14.11 22.45
C LEU A 18 50.69 -14.32 22.81
N VAL A 19 50.38 -14.55 24.08
CA VAL A 19 48.98 -14.67 24.55
C VAL A 19 48.23 -13.35 24.41
N ALA A 20 48.85 -12.22 24.75
CA ALA A 20 48.23 -10.90 24.57
C ALA A 20 47.98 -10.58 23.09
N ALA A 21 48.92 -10.94 22.19
CA ALA A 21 48.76 -10.78 20.75
C ALA A 21 47.64 -11.67 20.19
N LEU A 22 47.55 -12.93 20.61
CA LEU A 22 46.48 -13.85 20.20
C LEU A 22 45.11 -13.41 20.72
N ALA A 23 45.03 -12.96 21.98
CA ALA A 23 43.80 -12.43 22.56
C ALA A 23 43.35 -11.13 21.86
N GLY A 24 44.30 -10.24 21.55
CA GLY A 24 44.05 -9.03 20.76
C GLY A 24 43.54 -9.36 19.35
N ALA A 25 44.20 -10.29 18.65
CA ALA A 25 43.78 -10.76 17.34
C ALA A 25 42.36 -11.38 17.38
N ALA A 26 42.08 -12.24 18.36
CA ALA A 26 40.75 -12.83 18.55
C ALA A 26 39.67 -11.76 18.81
N MET A 27 39.93 -10.78 19.67
CA MET A 27 39.01 -9.67 19.93
C MET A 27 38.79 -8.79 18.70
N THR A 28 39.84 -8.53 17.91
CA THR A 28 39.69 -7.80 16.62
C THR A 28 38.86 -8.60 15.61
N ALA A 29 39.04 -9.93 15.54
CA ALA A 29 38.24 -10.78 14.66
C ALA A 29 36.76 -10.79 15.08
N VAL A 30 36.48 -10.94 16.39
CA VAL A 30 35.11 -10.91 16.93
C VAL A 30 34.44 -9.55 16.69
N THR A 31 35.16 -8.45 16.91
CA THR A 31 34.60 -7.10 16.69
C THR A 31 34.35 -6.83 15.21
N VAL A 32 35.28 -7.18 14.31
CA VAL A 32 35.09 -7.02 12.86
C VAL A 32 33.94 -7.88 12.36
N TYR A 33 33.86 -9.15 12.80
CA TYR A 33 32.75 -10.04 12.45
C TYR A 33 31.41 -9.49 12.98
N GLY A 34 31.37 -9.06 14.23
CA GLY A 34 30.19 -8.43 14.83
C GLY A 34 29.73 -7.20 14.04
N ILE A 35 30.65 -6.32 13.64
CA ILE A 35 30.32 -5.14 12.83
C ILE A 35 29.75 -5.53 11.46
N ARG A 36 30.36 -6.51 10.76
CA ARG A 36 29.84 -6.98 9.47
C ARG A 36 28.45 -7.59 9.63
N HIS A 37 28.29 -8.45 10.62
CA HIS A 37 27.02 -9.10 10.90
C HIS A 37 25.91 -8.09 11.24
N HIS A 38 26.21 -7.09 12.06
CA HIS A 38 25.26 -6.00 12.33
C HIS A 38 24.88 -5.24 11.05
N LYS A 39 25.85 -4.91 10.18
CA LYS A 39 25.55 -4.24 8.90
C LYS A 39 24.63 -5.07 8.01
N GLU A 40 24.87 -6.38 7.93
CA GLU A 40 24.03 -7.32 7.17
C GLU A 40 22.62 -7.41 7.77
N VAL A 41 22.49 -7.55 9.08
CA VAL A 41 21.19 -7.58 9.77
C VAL A 41 20.43 -6.26 9.58
N PHE A 42 21.10 -5.11 9.66
CA PHE A 42 20.46 -3.80 9.42
C PHE A 42 20.07 -3.59 7.96
N ALA A 43 20.86 -4.10 7.01
CA ALA A 43 20.51 -4.07 5.60
C ALA A 43 19.27 -4.94 5.34
N TRP A 44 19.27 -6.17 5.84
CA TRP A 44 18.14 -7.08 5.77
C TRP A 44 16.89 -6.47 6.43
N MET A 45 17.00 -5.93 7.65
CA MET A 45 15.88 -5.32 8.35
C MET A 45 15.28 -4.13 7.58
N ARG A 46 16.11 -3.30 6.94
CA ARG A 46 15.63 -2.22 6.06
C ARG A 46 14.88 -2.76 4.85
N THR A 47 15.40 -3.80 4.20
CA THR A 47 14.72 -4.40 3.05
C THR A 47 13.40 -5.08 3.44
N THR A 48 13.35 -5.76 4.59
CA THR A 48 12.13 -6.39 5.08
C THR A 48 11.07 -5.34 5.41
N ARG A 49 11.44 -4.25 6.09
CA ARG A 49 10.50 -3.16 6.39
C ARG A 49 9.94 -2.51 5.12
N ALA A 50 10.79 -2.26 4.13
CA ALA A 50 10.33 -1.69 2.85
C ALA A 50 9.30 -2.62 2.16
N ARG A 51 9.52 -3.93 2.19
CA ARG A 51 8.56 -4.92 1.65
C ARG A 51 7.28 -4.98 2.48
N ASP A 52 7.37 -4.89 3.81
CA ASP A 52 6.21 -4.87 4.69
C ASP A 52 5.36 -3.62 4.44
N ASP A 53 5.99 -2.47 4.21
CA ASP A 53 5.28 -1.23 3.91
C ASP A 53 4.61 -1.29 2.53
N GLU A 54 5.29 -1.78 1.50
CA GLU A 54 4.68 -2.03 0.17
C GLU A 54 3.49 -3.01 0.27
N ALA A 55 3.61 -4.06 1.09
CA ALA A 55 2.53 -5.03 1.29
C ALA A 55 1.31 -4.40 2.00
N LYS A 56 1.52 -3.44 2.92
CA LYS A 56 0.45 -2.67 3.56
C LYS A 56 -0.22 -1.75 2.55
N ASP A 57 0.53 -1.02 1.74
CA ASP A 57 -0.01 -0.11 0.74
C ASP A 57 -0.90 -0.86 -0.27
N LEU A 58 -0.46 -2.04 -0.72
CA LEU A 58 -1.27 -2.93 -1.57
C LEU A 58 -2.51 -3.47 -0.86
N GLN A 59 -2.42 -3.76 0.44
CA GLN A 59 -3.57 -4.21 1.23
C GLN A 59 -4.62 -3.11 1.38
N GLU A 60 -4.18 -1.90 1.68
CA GLU A 60 -5.03 -0.73 1.87
C GLU A 60 -5.74 -0.36 0.56
N ALA A 61 -4.99 -0.31 -0.55
CA ALA A 61 -5.57 -0.13 -1.88
C ALA A 61 -6.60 -1.23 -2.22
N GLY A 62 -6.29 -2.49 -1.88
CA GLY A 62 -7.21 -3.62 -2.06
C GLY A 62 -8.50 -3.47 -1.24
N GLN A 63 -8.41 -2.92 -0.03
CA GLN A 63 -9.57 -2.65 0.82
C GLN A 63 -10.45 -1.55 0.21
N TYR A 64 -9.88 -0.43 -0.24
CA TYR A 64 -10.66 0.64 -0.89
C TYR A 64 -11.39 0.16 -2.14
N LEU A 65 -10.74 -0.67 -2.97
CA LEU A 65 -11.38 -1.26 -4.14
C LEU A 65 -12.51 -2.21 -3.77
N LYS A 66 -12.38 -2.93 -2.66
CA LYS A 66 -13.44 -3.82 -2.14
C LYS A 66 -14.62 -3.00 -1.64
N ASP A 67 -14.38 -1.96 -0.84
CA ASP A 67 -15.42 -1.08 -0.32
C ASP A 67 -16.18 -0.40 -1.47
N LEU A 68 -15.47 0.05 -2.51
CA LEU A 68 -16.09 0.66 -3.69
C LEU A 68 -16.93 -0.35 -4.48
N PHE A 69 -16.47 -1.59 -4.58
CA PHE A 69 -17.24 -2.66 -5.21
C PHE A 69 -18.52 -2.99 -4.41
N GLU A 70 -18.44 -3.03 -3.08
CA GLU A 70 -19.61 -3.25 -2.21
C GLU A 70 -20.66 -2.14 -2.35
N GLU A 71 -20.23 -0.88 -2.38
CA GLU A 71 -21.11 0.26 -2.68
C GLU A 71 -21.79 0.10 -4.06
N LEU A 72 -21.04 -0.25 -5.10
CA LEU A 72 -21.62 -0.47 -6.43
C LEU A 72 -22.60 -1.64 -6.49
N CYS A 73 -22.34 -2.72 -5.74
CA CYS A 73 -23.28 -3.83 -5.61
C CYS A 73 -24.58 -3.38 -4.94
N GLY A 74 -24.51 -2.53 -3.91
CA GLY A 74 -25.69 -1.94 -3.27
C GLY A 74 -26.52 -1.05 -4.21
N LEU A 75 -25.90 -0.50 -5.24
CA LEU A 75 -26.54 0.36 -6.25
C LEU A 75 -27.08 -0.41 -7.47
N ALA A 76 -26.77 -1.70 -7.63
CA ALA A 76 -27.00 -2.47 -8.86
C ALA A 76 -28.47 -2.76 -9.24
N GLN A 77 -29.45 -2.17 -8.55
CA GLN A 77 -30.88 -2.46 -8.78
C GLN A 77 -31.76 -1.21 -8.86
N LYS A 78 -31.20 -0.02 -8.70
CA LYS A 78 -31.95 1.24 -8.75
C LYS A 78 -31.23 2.27 -9.63
N PRO A 79 -31.96 3.04 -10.47
CA PRO A 79 -31.38 4.23 -11.08
C PRO A 79 -30.96 5.18 -9.96
N CYS A 80 -29.68 5.55 -9.93
CA CYS A 80 -29.08 6.24 -8.80
C CYS A 80 -29.11 7.76 -9.02
N ARG A 81 -29.53 8.48 -7.97
CA ARG A 81 -29.50 9.95 -7.92
C ARG A 81 -28.27 10.43 -7.17
N ALA A 82 -28.08 11.74 -7.11
CA ALA A 82 -26.91 12.36 -6.50
C ALA A 82 -26.71 11.93 -5.03
N ALA A 83 -27.80 11.77 -4.28
CA ALA A 83 -27.75 11.32 -2.89
C ALA A 83 -27.24 9.87 -2.75
N ASP A 84 -27.59 9.00 -3.71
CA ASP A 84 -27.25 7.57 -3.65
C ASP A 84 -25.76 7.29 -3.94
N VAL A 85 -25.09 8.17 -4.69
CA VAL A 85 -23.71 7.96 -5.16
C VAL A 85 -22.65 8.66 -4.31
N THR A 86 -23.03 9.24 -3.17
CA THR A 86 -22.11 9.94 -2.26
C THR A 86 -20.98 9.04 -1.75
N GLY A 87 -21.28 7.76 -1.46
CA GLY A 87 -20.29 6.75 -1.08
C GLY A 87 -19.25 6.50 -2.17
N VAL A 88 -19.71 6.35 -3.42
CA VAL A 88 -18.85 6.18 -4.60
C VAL A 88 -17.94 7.40 -4.81
N ALA A 89 -18.48 8.62 -4.70
CA ALA A 89 -17.69 9.84 -4.82
C ALA A 89 -16.62 9.96 -3.73
N ARG A 90 -16.97 9.64 -2.48
CA ARG A 90 -16.01 9.64 -1.37
C ARG A 90 -14.89 8.62 -1.61
N LEU A 91 -15.23 7.38 -1.94
CA LEU A 91 -14.24 6.32 -2.16
C LEU A 91 -13.35 6.59 -3.37
N SER A 92 -13.90 7.14 -4.46
CA SER A 92 -13.11 7.58 -5.61
C SER A 92 -12.04 8.60 -5.22
N ASN A 93 -12.39 9.60 -4.39
CA ASN A 93 -11.43 10.58 -3.88
C ASN A 93 -10.37 9.97 -2.96
N VAL A 94 -10.73 9.00 -2.12
CA VAL A 94 -9.77 8.27 -1.28
C VAL A 94 -8.77 7.49 -2.15
N ILE A 95 -9.27 6.75 -3.14
CA ILE A 95 -8.42 6.01 -4.09
C ILE A 95 -7.52 6.98 -4.86
N LYS A 96 -8.05 8.12 -5.30
CA LYS A 96 -7.28 9.16 -5.99
C LYS A 96 -6.13 9.68 -5.13
N GLY A 97 -6.35 9.85 -3.83
CA GLY A 97 -5.31 10.23 -2.86
C GLY A 97 -4.25 9.15 -2.65
N SER A 98 -4.60 7.87 -2.76
CA SER A 98 -3.69 6.73 -2.52
C SER A 98 -2.87 6.31 -3.75
N ILE A 99 -3.11 6.87 -4.93
CA ILE A 99 -2.39 6.52 -6.19
C ILE A 99 -0.87 6.63 -6.04
N GLY A 100 -0.39 7.63 -5.29
CA GLY A 100 1.05 7.86 -5.10
C GLY A 100 1.71 6.89 -4.10
N GLN A 101 0.93 6.21 -3.27
CA GLN A 101 1.43 5.27 -2.26
C GLN A 101 1.62 3.88 -2.87
N ALA A 102 0.71 3.48 -3.78
CA ALA A 102 0.75 2.16 -4.42
C ALA A 102 1.22 2.25 -5.88
N GLU A 103 2.50 2.63 -6.10
CA GLU A 103 3.06 2.86 -7.44
C GLU A 103 2.84 1.68 -8.40
N ALA A 104 3.01 0.45 -7.90
CA ALA A 104 2.89 -0.80 -8.65
C ALA A 104 1.49 -1.07 -9.25
N VAL A 105 0.45 -0.40 -8.73
CA VAL A 105 -0.93 -0.49 -9.22
C VAL A 105 -1.52 0.88 -9.58
N SER A 106 -0.68 1.91 -9.67
CA SER A 106 -1.12 3.28 -9.86
C SER A 106 -1.87 3.50 -11.18
N ALA A 107 -1.56 2.73 -12.23
CA ALA A 107 -2.25 2.79 -13.51
C ALA A 107 -3.67 2.25 -13.39
N GLU A 108 -3.83 1.11 -12.73
CA GLU A 108 -5.12 0.47 -12.48
C GLU A 108 -6.00 1.32 -11.56
N LEU A 109 -5.42 1.92 -10.51
CA LEU A 109 -6.15 2.85 -9.63
C LEU A 109 -6.62 4.11 -10.36
N ARG A 110 -5.80 4.68 -11.28
CA ARG A 110 -6.22 5.80 -12.14
C ARG A 110 -7.41 5.42 -13.01
N ALA A 111 -7.36 4.26 -13.66
CA ALA A 111 -8.47 3.78 -14.48
C ALA A 111 -9.76 3.63 -13.66
N VAL A 112 -9.67 3.10 -12.44
CA VAL A 112 -10.83 3.01 -11.52
C VAL A 112 -11.41 4.41 -11.22
N VAL A 113 -10.56 5.40 -10.93
CA VAL A 113 -11.00 6.78 -10.67
C VAL A 113 -11.65 7.38 -11.91
N GLU A 114 -11.07 7.22 -13.10
CA GLU A 114 -11.63 7.71 -14.36
C GLU A 114 -13.01 7.13 -14.64
N HIS A 115 -13.18 5.81 -14.49
CA HIS A 115 -14.48 5.16 -14.66
C HIS A 115 -15.47 5.53 -13.55
N ALA A 116 -14.99 5.81 -12.34
CA ALA A 116 -15.85 6.29 -11.25
C ALA A 116 -16.35 7.71 -11.54
N GLU A 117 -15.48 8.61 -12.00
CA GLU A 117 -15.86 9.96 -12.44
C GLU A 117 -16.85 9.91 -13.63
N ALA A 118 -16.63 9.00 -14.59
CA ALA A 118 -17.56 8.75 -15.68
C ALA A 118 -18.93 8.28 -15.18
N TYR A 119 -18.98 7.31 -14.25
CA TYR A 119 -20.22 6.86 -13.63
C TYR A 119 -20.94 8.01 -12.88
N LEU A 120 -20.20 8.80 -12.10
CA LEU A 120 -20.77 9.95 -11.38
C LEU A 120 -21.34 11.03 -12.32
N SER A 121 -20.81 11.16 -13.54
CA SER A 121 -21.35 12.09 -14.55
C SER A 121 -22.70 11.65 -15.14
N THR A 122 -23.10 10.39 -14.94
CA THR A 122 -24.35 9.80 -15.46
C THR A 122 -25.50 9.81 -14.45
N VAL A 123 -25.29 10.42 -13.29
CA VAL A 123 -26.29 10.52 -12.22
C VAL A 123 -27.59 11.16 -12.71
N LEU A 124 -28.72 10.54 -12.35
CA LEU A 124 -30.02 11.07 -12.75
C LEU A 124 -30.35 12.34 -11.96
N PRO A 125 -31.00 13.34 -12.60
CA PRO A 125 -31.47 14.53 -11.91
C PRO A 125 -32.53 14.20 -10.87
N ASP A 126 -32.57 14.99 -9.80
CA ASP A 126 -33.60 14.87 -8.78
C ASP A 126 -34.98 15.18 -9.37
N GLN A 127 -35.95 14.33 -9.07
CA GLN A 127 -37.34 14.55 -9.44
C GLN A 127 -38.15 14.98 -8.23
N ALA A 128 -38.88 16.08 -8.38
CA ALA A 128 -39.80 16.54 -7.36
C ALA A 128 -40.91 15.49 -7.12
N PRO A 129 -41.33 15.27 -5.86
CA PRO A 129 -42.45 14.38 -5.55
C PRO A 129 -43.70 14.79 -6.35
N GLY A 130 -44.26 13.86 -7.14
CA GLY A 130 -45.49 14.10 -7.91
C GLY A 130 -45.31 14.81 -9.25
N ALA A 131 -44.08 15.07 -9.70
CA ALA A 131 -43.83 15.62 -11.03
C ALA A 131 -44.33 14.65 -12.12
N ARG A 132 -45.27 15.12 -12.95
CA ARG A 132 -45.68 14.37 -14.15
C ARG A 132 -44.66 14.61 -15.25
N THR A 133 -43.86 13.60 -15.55
CA THR A 133 -42.94 13.62 -16.69
C THR A 133 -43.70 13.45 -17.99
N THR A 134 -43.34 14.24 -19.00
CA THR A 134 -43.83 14.03 -20.36
C THR A 134 -43.23 12.75 -20.96
N PRO A 135 -43.85 12.14 -21.98
CA PRO A 135 -43.28 10.96 -22.64
C PRO A 135 -41.85 11.19 -23.19
N ALA A 136 -41.56 12.41 -23.67
CA ALA A 136 -40.22 12.78 -24.16
C ALA A 136 -39.19 12.85 -23.02
N GLU A 137 -39.56 13.41 -21.87
CA GLU A 137 -38.71 13.43 -20.67
C GLU A 137 -38.49 12.03 -20.12
N HIS A 138 -39.52 11.18 -20.11
CA HIS A 138 -39.40 9.79 -19.70
C HIS A 138 -38.40 9.04 -20.58
N HIS A 139 -38.46 9.23 -21.90
CA HIS A 139 -37.49 8.64 -22.82
C HIS A 139 -36.06 9.12 -22.54
N ALA A 140 -35.86 10.42 -22.30
CA ALA A 140 -34.56 10.98 -21.95
C ALA A 140 -33.98 10.38 -20.65
N LEU A 141 -34.83 10.14 -19.64
CA LEU A 141 -34.43 9.51 -18.38
C LEU A 141 -34.04 8.04 -18.56
N LEU A 142 -34.75 7.29 -19.43
CA LEU A 142 -34.37 5.92 -19.76
C LEU A 142 -33.00 5.88 -20.45
N VAL A 143 -32.72 6.80 -21.38
CA VAL A 143 -31.42 6.89 -22.04
C VAL A 143 -30.31 7.21 -21.02
N LEU A 144 -30.56 8.11 -20.07
CA LEU A 144 -29.61 8.40 -18.99
C LEU A 144 -29.39 7.18 -18.07
N ALA A 145 -30.46 6.48 -17.69
CA ALA A 145 -30.35 5.25 -16.89
C ALA A 145 -29.54 4.16 -17.60
N MET A 146 -29.72 3.99 -18.91
CA MET A 146 -28.91 3.06 -19.71
C MET A 146 -27.44 3.46 -19.73
N LYS A 147 -27.13 4.75 -19.89
CA LYS A 147 -25.75 5.25 -19.81
C LYS A 147 -25.14 5.02 -18.43
N GLN A 148 -25.91 5.22 -17.37
CA GLN A 148 -25.48 4.96 -16.00
C GLN A 148 -25.16 3.49 -15.78
N GLU A 149 -25.99 2.59 -16.28
CA GLU A 149 -25.72 1.15 -16.18
C GLU A 149 -24.48 0.73 -16.98
N CYS A 150 -24.30 1.28 -18.18
CA CYS A 150 -23.09 1.08 -18.99
C CYS A 150 -21.83 1.51 -18.22
N ALA A 151 -21.83 2.72 -17.65
CA ALA A 151 -20.72 3.23 -16.86
C ALA A 151 -20.48 2.41 -15.58
N ARG A 152 -21.54 1.88 -14.95
CA ARG A 152 -21.43 0.98 -13.79
C ARG A 152 -20.70 -0.31 -14.15
N ILE A 153 -21.02 -0.90 -15.31
CA ILE A 153 -20.37 -2.13 -15.81
C ILE A 153 -18.89 -1.87 -16.10
N GLU A 154 -18.56 -0.76 -16.76
CA GLU A 154 -17.17 -0.38 -17.04
C GLU A 154 -16.36 -0.19 -15.76
N LEU A 155 -16.93 0.51 -14.76
CA LEU A 155 -16.31 0.66 -13.45
C LEU A 155 -16.11 -0.70 -12.75
N ALA A 156 -17.09 -1.59 -12.81
CA ALA A 156 -16.96 -2.93 -12.24
C ALA A 156 -15.83 -3.74 -12.92
N HIS A 157 -15.66 -3.61 -14.23
CA HIS A 157 -14.54 -4.23 -14.94
C HIS A 157 -13.19 -3.64 -14.51
N ALA A 158 -13.08 -2.32 -14.38
CA ALA A 158 -11.86 -1.65 -13.92
C ALA A 158 -11.48 -2.09 -12.50
N LEU A 159 -12.47 -2.18 -11.60
CA LEU A 159 -12.28 -2.71 -10.24
C LEU A 159 -11.79 -4.16 -10.25
N GLY A 160 -12.39 -5.00 -11.08
CA GLY A 160 -11.97 -6.38 -11.25
C GLY A 160 -10.51 -6.49 -11.72
N ALA A 161 -10.12 -5.69 -12.72
CA ALA A 161 -8.75 -5.66 -13.22
C ALA A 161 -7.74 -5.23 -12.13
N ALA A 162 -8.05 -4.14 -11.41
CA ALA A 162 -7.21 -3.65 -10.31
C ALA A 162 -7.06 -4.69 -9.17
N GLN A 163 -8.16 -5.34 -8.78
CA GLN A 163 -8.12 -6.40 -7.77
C GLN A 163 -7.29 -7.61 -8.22
N GLN A 164 -7.38 -8.01 -9.49
CA GLN A 164 -6.57 -9.12 -10.02
C GLN A 164 -5.09 -8.75 -10.05
N LYS A 165 -4.75 -7.50 -10.41
CA LYS A 165 -3.38 -7.00 -10.37
C LYS A 165 -2.79 -7.07 -8.95
N ILE A 166 -3.52 -6.56 -7.95
CA ILE A 166 -3.09 -6.61 -6.54
C ILE A 166 -2.90 -8.06 -6.08
N ARG A 167 -3.81 -8.98 -6.44
CA ARG A 167 -3.66 -10.40 -6.12
C ARG A 167 -2.43 -11.03 -6.79
N GLY A 168 -2.10 -10.61 -7.99
CA GLY A 168 -0.88 -11.04 -8.70
C GLY A 168 0.38 -10.59 -7.96
N LEU A 169 0.47 -9.31 -7.60
CA LEU A 169 1.61 -8.73 -6.88
C LEU A 169 1.80 -9.33 -5.49
N ARG A 170 0.73 -9.70 -4.79
CA ARG A 170 0.81 -10.36 -3.49
C ARG A 170 1.37 -11.79 -3.54
N ARG A 171 1.42 -12.42 -4.71
CA ARG A 171 1.93 -13.79 -4.87
C ARG A 171 3.40 -13.84 -5.28
N THR A 172 3.95 -12.73 -5.76
CA THR A 172 5.35 -12.58 -6.18
C THR A 172 6.21 -12.08 -5.03
#